data_AF-A0A2G5SWU0-F1
#
_entry.id   AF-A0A2G5SWU0-F1
#
_cell.length_a   1.000
_cell.length_b   1.000
_cell.length_c   1.000
_cell.angle_alpha   90.00
_cell.angle_beta   90.00
_cell.angle_gamma   90.00
#
_symmetry.space_group_name_H-M   'P 1'
#
loop_
_entity.id
_entity.type
_entity.pdbx_description
1 polymer ?
#
loop_
_entity_poly.entity_id
_entity_poly.type
_entity_poly.pdbx_seq_one_letter_code
_entity_poly.pdbx_strand_id
1 'polypeptide(L)'
;MKLHEYPFLVQSEILHNIDYQDLFLLSFVSNKMKNLIKSSQNNRFKNIRSISYNCYGNRRPIVDILLENGQKEDLLAVTKRQLQKFETFRHKPDYFQLNVFGKLIDFTLYKDYIYGYKGHTVATFNPHESASVIESIHNYILNFLGDSVEYYWRTSDHVMNIPKLQNVSACMKMWYILSVTDDLNDFFSAAPDFKSISIKTTRPRELVRPDSKFYHAESIDTFQTHITFPDIFHHFQGKRAFITCMDCEMFHLIDFVNRWKSGEAFQKLELLSVEVYDGIPQEEVLNDIGAKHIVASKTPPTHAVPKM
;
A
#
# COMPACT_ATOMS: atom_id res chain seq x y z
N MET A 1 3.45 -34.09 16.05
CA MET A 1 4.68 -33.33 15.73
C MET A 1 5.56 -33.27 16.97
N LYS A 2 6.82 -33.70 16.87
CA LYS A 2 7.74 -33.80 18.02
C LYS A 2 8.05 -32.46 18.70
N LEU A 3 7.78 -31.33 18.05
CA LEU A 3 8.02 -30.00 18.63
C LEU A 3 7.36 -29.82 20.00
N HIS A 4 6.15 -30.37 20.19
CA HIS A 4 5.42 -30.27 21.46
C HIS A 4 6.02 -31.09 22.61
N GLU A 5 6.97 -31.98 22.32
CA GLU A 5 7.66 -32.79 23.33
C GLU A 5 8.84 -32.03 23.95
N TYR A 6 9.34 -30.98 23.29
CA TYR A 6 10.45 -30.18 23.81
C TYR A 6 10.00 -29.21 24.90
N PRO A 7 10.90 -28.78 25.79
CA PRO A 7 10.63 -27.66 26.71
C PRO A 7 10.26 -26.38 25.96
N PHE A 8 9.45 -25.51 26.58
CA PHE A 8 8.95 -24.29 25.96
C PHE A 8 10.06 -23.39 25.38
N LEU A 9 11.19 -23.25 26.09
CA LEU A 9 12.31 -22.43 25.61
C LEU A 9 12.90 -22.98 24.31
N VAL A 10 13.02 -24.30 24.18
CA VAL A 10 13.50 -24.96 22.95
C VAL A 10 12.49 -24.78 21.83
N GLN A 11 11.19 -24.88 22.12
CA GLN A 11 10.14 -24.59 21.14
C GLN A 11 10.22 -23.14 20.64
N SER A 12 10.38 -22.18 21.56
CA SER A 12 10.49 -20.76 21.26
C SER A 12 11.70 -20.45 20.39
N GLU A 13 12.86 -21.04 20.71
CA GLU A 13 14.10 -20.86 19.94
C GLU A 13 13.98 -21.45 18.54
N ILE A 14 13.41 -22.65 18.40
CA ILE A 14 13.15 -23.25 17.09
C ILE A 14 12.26 -22.33 16.26
N LEU A 15 11.14 -21.86 16.82
CA LEU A 15 10.21 -20.97 16.11
C LEU A 15 10.81 -19.60 15.80
N HIS A 16 11.75 -19.11 16.62
CA HIS A 16 12.45 -17.85 16.39
C HIS A 16 13.34 -17.89 15.14
N ASN A 17 13.94 -19.05 14.85
CA ASN A 17 14.84 -19.24 13.71
C ASN A 17 14.11 -19.64 12.41
N ILE A 18 12.78 -19.71 12.42
CA ILE A 18 11.96 -19.99 11.23
C ILE A 18 11.49 -18.67 10.61
N ASP A 19 11.44 -18.56 9.28
CA ASP A 19 10.95 -17.35 8.61
C ASP A 19 9.43 -17.14 8.78
N TYR A 20 8.91 -15.97 8.40
CA TYR A 20 7.48 -15.68 8.56
C TYR A 20 6.59 -16.56 7.68
N GLN A 21 7.05 -16.95 6.50
CA GLN A 21 6.30 -17.79 5.55
C GLN A 21 6.09 -19.19 6.13
N ASP A 22 7.14 -19.81 6.64
CA ASP A 22 7.10 -21.13 7.26
C ASP A 22 6.33 -21.10 8.59
N LEU A 23 6.45 -20.03 9.38
CA LEU A 23 5.61 -19.85 10.57
C LEU A 23 4.12 -19.75 10.21
N PHE A 24 3.79 -19.04 9.14
CA PHE A 24 2.43 -18.96 8.63
C PHE A 24 1.92 -20.34 8.18
N LEU A 25 2.71 -21.10 7.43
CA LEU A 25 2.33 -22.47 7.05
C LEU A 25 2.16 -23.39 8.26
N LEU A 26 3.09 -23.34 9.22
CA LEU A 26 3.03 -24.11 10.47
C LEU A 26 1.77 -23.79 11.29
N SER A 27 1.28 -22.56 11.21
CA SER A 27 0.06 -22.16 11.92
C SER A 27 -1.20 -22.91 11.44
N PHE A 28 -1.18 -23.50 10.23
CA PHE A 28 -2.28 -24.36 9.74
C PHE A 28 -2.23 -25.81 10.25
N VAL A 29 -1.13 -26.25 10.87
CA VAL A 29 -0.98 -27.63 11.33
C VAL A 29 -1.99 -27.98 12.43
N SER A 30 -2.23 -27.06 13.36
CA SER A 30 -3.27 -27.20 14.39
C SER A 30 -3.50 -25.89 15.14
N ASN A 31 -4.66 -25.76 15.79
CA ASN A 31 -4.94 -24.64 16.70
C ASN A 31 -3.91 -24.56 17.84
N LYS A 32 -3.40 -25.70 18.32
CA LYS A 32 -2.35 -25.73 19.34
C LYS A 32 -1.05 -25.13 18.82
N MET A 33 -0.66 -25.45 17.59
CA MET A 33 0.53 -24.88 16.93
C MET A 33 0.37 -23.37 16.72
N LYS A 34 -0.78 -22.95 16.19
CA LYS A 34 -1.10 -21.53 16.00
C LYS A 34 -0.97 -20.74 17.31
N ASN A 35 -1.55 -21.23 18.39
CA ASN A 35 -1.49 -20.57 19.69
C ASN A 35 -0.07 -20.56 20.28
N LEU A 36 0.70 -21.63 20.09
CA LEU A 36 2.11 -21.68 20.47
C LEU A 36 2.95 -20.63 19.72
N ILE A 37 2.75 -20.50 18.40
CA ILE A 37 3.44 -19.49 17.60
C ILE A 37 3.04 -18.09 18.06
N LYS A 38 1.74 -17.80 18.21
CA LYS A 38 1.26 -16.49 18.68
C LYS A 38 1.83 -16.09 20.04
N SER A 39 1.91 -17.02 20.98
CA SER A 39 2.41 -16.74 22.33
C SER A 39 3.93 -16.59 22.38
N SER A 40 4.68 -17.46 21.68
CA SER A 40 6.16 -17.40 21.66
C SER A 40 6.73 -16.28 20.80
N GLN A 41 6.07 -15.94 19.69
CA GLN A 41 6.56 -14.96 18.71
C GLN A 41 5.92 -13.57 18.85
N ASN A 42 5.22 -13.29 19.95
CA ASN A 42 4.52 -12.02 20.16
C ASN A 42 5.45 -10.79 20.00
N ASN A 43 6.65 -10.82 20.57
CA ASN A 43 7.61 -9.72 20.42
C ASN A 43 8.08 -9.55 18.97
N ARG A 44 8.25 -10.64 18.23
CA ARG A 44 8.60 -10.62 16.81
C ARG A 44 7.46 -10.07 15.95
N PHE A 45 6.21 -10.35 16.31
CA PHE A 45 5.04 -9.79 15.62
C PHE A 45 4.84 -8.30 15.90
N LYS A 46 5.20 -7.83 17.10
CA LYS A 46 5.22 -6.38 17.42
C LYS A 46 6.25 -5.58 16.62
N ASN A 47 7.27 -6.24 16.07
CA ASN A 47 8.25 -5.61 15.17
C ASN A 47 7.75 -5.50 13.72
N ILE A 48 6.53 -6.00 13.42
CA ILE A 48 5.91 -5.83 12.11
C ILE A 48 5.29 -4.43 12.07
N ARG A 49 5.84 -3.60 11.18
CA ARG A 49 5.32 -2.26 10.90
C ARG A 49 4.03 -2.32 10.09
N SER A 50 4.02 -3.12 9.03
CA SER A 50 2.83 -3.27 8.19
C SER A 50 2.83 -4.55 7.37
N ILE A 51 1.64 -4.96 6.93
CA ILE A 51 1.43 -6.05 5.97
C ILE A 51 0.81 -5.46 4.72
N SER A 52 1.26 -5.89 3.53
CA SER A 52 0.72 -5.29 2.30
C SER A 52 0.48 -6.27 1.17
N TYR A 53 -0.64 -6.06 0.48
CA TYR A 53 -1.01 -6.75 -0.74
C TYR A 53 -0.50 -5.92 -1.91
N ASN A 54 0.67 -6.28 -2.44
CA ASN A 54 1.30 -5.55 -3.53
C ASN A 54 0.88 -6.12 -4.89
N CYS A 55 0.21 -5.28 -5.67
CA CYS A 55 -0.33 -5.59 -6.99
C CYS A 55 0.34 -4.71 -8.05
N TYR A 56 1.63 -4.95 -8.31
CA TYR A 56 2.40 -4.21 -9.32
C TYR A 56 2.58 -5.05 -10.59
N GLY A 57 2.16 -4.52 -11.76
CA GLY A 57 2.47 -5.01 -13.10
C GLY A 57 1.88 -6.37 -13.54
N ASN A 58 1.71 -7.32 -12.61
CA ASN A 58 1.40 -8.72 -12.93
C ASN A 58 -0.04 -9.14 -12.55
N ARG A 59 -0.89 -8.20 -12.11
CA ARG A 59 -2.29 -8.45 -11.69
C ARG A 59 -2.43 -9.57 -10.65
N ARG A 60 -1.40 -9.77 -9.81
CA ARG A 60 -1.31 -10.84 -8.80
C ARG A 60 -0.81 -10.25 -7.49
N PRO A 61 -1.60 -10.31 -6.40
CA PRO A 61 -1.18 -9.81 -5.11
C PRO A 61 -0.02 -10.64 -4.55
N ILE A 62 1.06 -9.97 -4.14
CA ILE A 62 2.07 -10.52 -3.24
C ILE A 62 1.84 -9.92 -1.86
N VAL A 63 1.58 -10.77 -0.88
CA VAL A 63 1.47 -10.36 0.52
C VAL A 63 2.88 -10.31 1.08
N ASP A 64 3.30 -9.13 1.54
CA ASP A 64 4.58 -8.91 2.20
C ASP A 64 4.40 -8.40 3.64
N ILE A 65 5.47 -8.55 4.41
CA ILE A 65 5.64 -8.03 5.75
C ILE A 65 6.76 -6.99 5.68
N LEU A 66 6.49 -5.80 6.18
CA LEU A 66 7.49 -4.77 6.41
C LEU A 66 7.77 -4.69 7.91
N LEU A 67 9.04 -4.83 8.29
CA LEU A 67 9.50 -4.73 9.67
C LEU A 67 9.88 -3.27 10.00
N GLU A 68 9.93 -2.96 11.30
CA GLU A 68 10.32 -1.62 11.79
C GLU A 68 11.72 -1.19 11.35
N ASN A 69 12.64 -2.15 11.18
CA ASN A 69 14.00 -1.88 10.69
C ASN A 69 14.07 -1.66 9.16
N GLY A 70 12.93 -1.65 8.46
CA GLY A 70 12.82 -1.47 7.02
C GLY A 70 13.05 -2.74 6.18
N GLN A 71 13.34 -3.88 6.80
CA GLN A 71 13.42 -5.15 6.08
C GLN A 71 12.04 -5.59 5.61
N LYS A 72 12.00 -6.15 4.40
CA LYS A 72 10.80 -6.66 3.77
C LYS A 72 10.95 -8.16 3.52
N GLU A 73 9.91 -8.91 3.85
CA GLU A 73 9.83 -10.36 3.62
C GLU A 73 8.49 -10.68 2.94
N ASP A 74 8.52 -11.51 1.90
CA ASP A 74 7.29 -11.95 1.24
C ASP A 74 6.68 -13.12 2.02
N LEU A 75 5.38 -13.03 2.33
CA LEU A 75 4.65 -14.04 3.09
C LEU A 75 4.00 -15.09 2.19
N LEU A 76 3.27 -14.63 1.17
CA LEU A 76 2.62 -15.51 0.20
C LEU A 76 2.26 -14.73 -1.08
N ALA A 77 2.25 -15.40 -2.21
CA ALA A 77 1.66 -14.88 -3.44
C ALA A 77 0.27 -15.47 -3.68
N VAL A 78 -0.62 -14.69 -4.30
CA VAL A 78 -1.96 -15.14 -4.70
C VAL A 78 -2.09 -15.05 -6.22
N THR A 79 -2.42 -16.15 -6.88
CA THR A 79 -2.53 -16.18 -8.35
C THR A 79 -3.70 -17.03 -8.84
N LYS A 80 -4.18 -16.69 -10.04
CA LYS A 80 -5.11 -17.57 -10.78
C LYS A 80 -4.42 -18.91 -11.05
N ARG A 81 -5.17 -20.00 -10.87
CA ARG A 81 -4.77 -21.34 -11.29
C ARG A 81 -4.55 -21.34 -12.81
N GLN A 82 -3.34 -21.64 -13.25
CA GLN A 82 -3.05 -21.78 -14.66
C GLN A 82 -3.41 -23.19 -15.10
N LEU A 83 -4.52 -23.35 -15.81
CA LEU A 83 -5.01 -24.68 -16.19
C LEU A 83 -4.24 -25.32 -17.36
N GLN A 84 -3.46 -24.57 -18.17
CA GLN A 84 -3.05 -25.07 -19.50
C GLN A 84 -1.69 -24.61 -20.09
N LYS A 85 -0.67 -24.21 -19.32
CA LYS A 85 0.68 -23.95 -19.88
C LYS A 85 1.83 -24.65 -19.13
N PHE A 86 1.59 -25.89 -18.72
CA PHE A 86 2.63 -26.74 -18.11
C PHE A 86 3.14 -27.83 -19.06
N GLU A 87 2.89 -27.74 -20.37
CA GLU A 87 3.44 -28.69 -21.35
C GLU A 87 4.98 -28.63 -21.45
N THR A 88 5.61 -27.56 -20.94
CA THR A 88 7.07 -27.39 -20.93
C THR A 88 7.75 -27.80 -19.62
N PHE A 89 7.00 -28.18 -18.57
CA PHE A 89 7.58 -28.57 -17.28
C PHE A 89 7.63 -30.08 -17.14
N ARG A 90 8.81 -30.62 -16.82
CA ARG A 90 9.02 -32.07 -16.63
C ARG A 90 8.23 -32.67 -15.45
N HIS A 91 7.70 -31.83 -14.55
CA HIS A 91 6.94 -32.25 -13.37
C HIS A 91 5.74 -31.32 -13.15
N LYS A 92 4.57 -31.92 -12.91
CA LYS A 92 3.41 -31.18 -12.38
C LYS A 92 3.80 -30.60 -11.02
N PRO A 93 3.51 -29.33 -10.72
CA PRO A 93 3.74 -28.78 -9.39
C PRO A 93 2.92 -29.57 -8.36
N ASP A 94 3.54 -29.92 -7.24
CA ASP A 94 2.84 -30.55 -6.12
C ASP A 94 1.95 -29.50 -5.43
N TYR A 95 0.66 -29.80 -5.33
CA TYR A 95 -0.31 -28.98 -4.63
C TYR A 95 -0.69 -29.64 -3.31
N PHE A 96 -0.92 -28.83 -2.28
CA PHE A 96 -1.56 -29.26 -1.04
C PHE A 96 -2.68 -28.30 -0.69
N GLN A 97 -3.69 -28.79 0.02
CA GLN A 97 -4.88 -28.01 0.35
C GLN A 97 -4.86 -27.61 1.82
N LEU A 98 -5.16 -26.34 2.07
CA LEU A 98 -5.36 -25.82 3.42
C LEU A 98 -6.77 -25.26 3.54
N ASN A 99 -7.40 -25.51 4.69
CA ASN A 99 -8.61 -24.80 5.08
C ASN A 99 -8.20 -23.47 5.70
N VAL A 100 -8.38 -22.38 4.95
CA VAL A 100 -8.06 -21.02 5.34
C VAL A 100 -9.38 -20.34 5.70
N PHE A 101 -9.63 -20.13 6.98
CA PHE A 101 -10.81 -19.41 7.46
C PHE A 101 -12.15 -19.92 6.86
N GLY A 102 -12.30 -21.25 6.77
CA GLY A 102 -13.49 -21.90 6.22
C GLY A 102 -13.46 -22.17 4.70
N LYS A 103 -12.45 -21.67 3.97
CA LYS A 103 -12.29 -21.89 2.53
C LYS A 103 -11.14 -22.83 2.23
N LEU A 104 -11.40 -23.86 1.42
CA LEU A 104 -10.36 -24.76 0.94
C LEU A 104 -9.59 -24.10 -0.20
N ILE A 105 -8.27 -23.94 -0.03
CA ILE A 105 -7.39 -23.25 -1.00
C ILE A 105 -6.21 -24.16 -1.33
N ASP A 106 -5.87 -24.22 -2.61
CA ASP A 106 -4.70 -24.95 -3.10
C ASP A 106 -3.44 -24.09 -2.96
N PHE A 107 -2.42 -24.66 -2.35
CA PHE A 107 -1.10 -24.07 -2.19
C PHE A 107 -0.03 -24.85 -2.95
N THR A 108 0.97 -24.14 -3.44
CA THR A 108 2.17 -24.69 -4.07
C THR A 108 3.41 -24.04 -3.48
N LEU A 109 4.47 -24.84 -3.33
CA LEU A 109 5.79 -24.35 -2.98
C LEU A 109 6.68 -24.38 -4.22
N TYR A 110 7.09 -23.21 -4.70
CA TYR A 110 8.06 -23.12 -5.80
C TYR A 110 9.47 -22.99 -5.22
N LYS A 111 10.29 -24.03 -5.39
CA LYS A 111 11.71 -24.01 -4.99
C LYS A 111 12.59 -23.21 -5.95
N ASP A 112 12.20 -23.14 -7.22
CA ASP A 112 12.93 -22.43 -8.28
C ASP A 112 12.18 -21.20 -8.78
N TYR A 113 12.92 -20.29 -9.43
CA TYR A 113 12.42 -19.01 -9.96
C TYR A 113 11.44 -19.25 -11.11
N ILE A 114 10.14 -19.27 -10.80
CA ILE A 114 9.10 -19.37 -11.84
C ILE A 114 8.29 -18.07 -11.82
N TYR A 115 8.30 -17.34 -12.93
CA TYR A 115 7.51 -16.11 -13.15
C TYR A 115 7.71 -15.00 -12.10
N GLY A 116 8.92 -14.86 -11.55
CA GLY A 116 9.23 -13.84 -10.54
C GLY A 116 8.94 -14.28 -9.11
N TYR A 117 8.56 -15.53 -8.88
CA TYR A 117 8.38 -16.10 -7.55
C TYR A 117 9.62 -16.92 -7.17
N LYS A 118 10.48 -16.41 -6.28
CA LYS A 118 11.61 -17.19 -5.74
C LYS A 118 11.28 -17.67 -4.33
N GLY A 119 11.09 -18.98 -4.14
CA GLY A 119 10.94 -19.55 -2.79
C GLY A 119 9.58 -19.27 -2.13
N HIS A 120 8.59 -18.79 -2.87
CA HIS A 120 7.32 -18.39 -2.27
C HIS A 120 6.31 -19.53 -2.21
N THR A 121 5.54 -19.47 -1.12
CA THR A 121 4.25 -20.13 -1.00
C THR A 121 3.23 -19.40 -1.87
N VAL A 122 2.57 -20.14 -2.75
CA VAL A 122 1.62 -19.58 -3.71
C VAL A 122 0.24 -20.17 -3.46
N ALA A 123 -0.70 -19.32 -3.08
CA ALA A 123 -2.12 -19.64 -3.05
C ALA A 123 -2.71 -19.50 -4.45
N THR A 124 -3.41 -20.54 -4.90
CA THR A 124 -4.04 -20.56 -6.23
C THR A 124 -5.55 -20.58 -6.14
N PHE A 125 -6.22 -19.92 -7.10
CA PHE A 125 -7.68 -19.82 -7.14
C PHE A 125 -8.23 -19.92 -8.56
N ASN A 126 -9.47 -20.38 -8.71
CA ASN A 126 -10.18 -20.25 -9.98
C ASN A 126 -10.59 -18.78 -10.17
N PRO A 127 -10.53 -18.19 -11.39
CA PRO A 127 -10.73 -16.75 -11.60
C PRO A 127 -11.95 -16.13 -10.91
N HIS A 128 -13.08 -16.84 -10.86
CA HIS A 128 -14.33 -16.39 -10.23
C HIS A 128 -14.28 -16.34 -8.69
N GLU A 129 -13.29 -16.98 -8.06
CA GLU A 129 -13.17 -17.09 -6.61
C GLU A 129 -12.19 -16.08 -6.00
N SER A 130 -11.51 -15.28 -6.83
CA SER A 130 -10.43 -14.38 -6.45
C SER A 130 -10.72 -13.56 -5.18
N ALA A 131 -11.86 -12.85 -5.15
CA ALA A 131 -12.26 -12.05 -4.01
C ALA A 131 -12.38 -12.88 -2.72
N SER A 132 -13.12 -14.00 -2.77
CA SER A 132 -13.33 -14.87 -1.61
C SER A 132 -12.05 -15.54 -1.11
N VAL A 133 -11.09 -15.85 -2.01
CA VAL A 133 -9.78 -16.40 -1.63
C VAL A 133 -8.94 -15.35 -0.92
N ILE A 134 -8.86 -14.14 -1.49
CA ILE A 134 -8.09 -13.03 -0.90
C ILE A 134 -8.68 -12.65 0.46
N GLU A 135 -10.01 -12.58 0.58
CA GLU A 135 -10.71 -12.29 1.83
C GLU A 135 -10.44 -13.36 2.90
N SER A 136 -10.55 -14.64 2.55
CA SER A 136 -10.25 -15.75 3.46
C SER A 136 -8.79 -15.72 3.97
N ILE A 137 -7.83 -15.49 3.05
CA ILE A 137 -6.41 -15.32 3.40
C ILE A 137 -6.23 -14.12 4.33
N HIS A 138 -6.85 -12.99 4.01
CA HIS A 138 -6.78 -11.78 4.81
C HIS A 138 -7.32 -11.98 6.22
N ASN A 139 -8.52 -12.56 6.36
CA ASN A 139 -9.13 -12.84 7.67
C ASN A 139 -8.27 -13.79 8.51
N TYR A 140 -7.61 -14.76 7.87
CA TYR A 140 -6.66 -15.62 8.57
C TYR A 140 -5.44 -14.83 9.07
N ILE A 141 -4.83 -14.01 8.21
CA ILE A 141 -3.66 -13.18 8.57
C ILE A 141 -4.02 -12.21 9.69
N LEU A 142 -5.17 -11.53 9.59
CA LEU A 142 -5.67 -10.62 10.62
C LEU A 142 -5.87 -11.33 11.96
N ASN A 143 -6.46 -12.53 11.95
CA ASN A 143 -6.60 -13.33 13.15
C ASN A 143 -5.26 -13.86 13.72
N PHE A 144 -4.28 -14.09 12.85
CA PHE A 144 -2.98 -14.62 13.22
C PHE A 144 -2.04 -13.56 13.79
N LEU A 145 -1.88 -12.43 13.09
CA LEU A 145 -0.95 -11.35 13.42
C LEU A 145 -1.59 -10.24 14.26
N GLY A 146 -2.91 -10.11 14.25
CA GLY A 146 -3.65 -9.14 15.06
C GLY A 146 -4.00 -7.85 14.31
N ASP A 147 -4.88 -7.06 14.91
CA ASP A 147 -5.41 -5.81 14.36
C ASP A 147 -4.56 -4.57 14.70
N SER A 148 -3.50 -4.72 15.49
CA SER A 148 -2.55 -3.65 15.80
C SER A 148 -1.59 -3.31 14.65
N VAL A 149 -1.47 -4.21 13.66
CA VAL A 149 -0.62 -4.00 12.49
C VAL A 149 -1.39 -3.21 11.43
N GLU A 150 -0.71 -2.31 10.73
CA GLU A 150 -1.32 -1.63 9.58
C GLU A 150 -1.38 -2.55 8.36
N TYR A 151 -2.55 -2.63 7.72
CA TYR A 151 -2.74 -3.39 6.49
C TYR A 151 -2.95 -2.47 5.31
N TYR A 152 -2.26 -2.77 4.21
CA TYR A 152 -2.33 -1.97 2.99
C TYR A 152 -2.64 -2.79 1.75
N TRP A 153 -3.48 -2.25 0.88
CA TRP A 153 -3.58 -2.70 -0.50
C TRP A 153 -2.82 -1.74 -1.40
N ARG A 154 -1.76 -2.19 -2.07
CA ARG A 154 -0.93 -1.34 -2.93
C ARG A 154 -1.10 -1.73 -4.40
N THR A 155 -1.51 -0.77 -5.22
CA THR A 155 -1.66 -0.96 -6.68
C THR A 155 -0.90 0.09 -7.48
N SER A 156 -0.45 -0.29 -8.68
CA SER A 156 0.05 0.66 -9.69
C SER A 156 -0.81 0.75 -10.94
N ASP A 157 -1.88 -0.03 -11.03
CA ASP A 157 -2.81 0.01 -12.15
C ASP A 157 -4.23 0.32 -11.68
N HIS A 158 -5.01 0.87 -12.61
CA HIS A 158 -6.42 1.22 -12.43
C HIS A 158 -7.36 0.14 -13.01
N VAL A 159 -6.81 -1.03 -13.38
CA VAL A 159 -7.57 -2.13 -14.01
C VAL A 159 -8.06 -3.14 -12.98
N MET A 160 -7.34 -3.26 -11.86
CA MET A 160 -7.66 -4.23 -10.82
C MET A 160 -8.62 -3.66 -9.78
N ASN A 161 -9.74 -4.36 -9.59
CA ASN A 161 -10.66 -4.07 -8.49
C ASN A 161 -9.96 -4.30 -7.15
N ILE A 162 -10.01 -3.28 -6.29
CA ILE A 162 -9.51 -3.37 -4.91
C ILE A 162 -10.59 -4.07 -4.07
N PRO A 163 -10.32 -5.24 -3.49
CA PRO A 163 -11.30 -5.92 -2.65
C PRO A 163 -11.53 -5.11 -1.37
N LYS A 164 -12.78 -5.09 -0.90
CA LYS A 164 -13.14 -4.50 0.39
C LYS A 164 -12.74 -5.48 1.49
N LEU A 165 -11.64 -5.20 2.18
CA LEU A 165 -11.09 -6.04 3.25
C LEU A 165 -11.10 -5.27 4.58
N GLN A 166 -11.27 -5.98 5.69
CA GLN A 166 -11.29 -5.39 7.03
C GLN A 166 -9.94 -4.76 7.38
N ASN A 167 -9.93 -3.56 7.97
CA ASN A 167 -8.70 -2.88 8.41
C ASN A 167 -7.64 -2.66 7.31
N VAL A 168 -7.99 -2.78 6.03
CA VAL A 168 -7.07 -2.55 4.91
C VAL A 168 -7.26 -1.15 4.34
N SER A 169 -6.18 -0.39 4.31
CA SER A 169 -6.13 0.92 3.64
C SER A 169 -5.63 0.79 2.21
N ALA A 170 -6.29 1.44 1.25
CA ALA A 170 -5.85 1.44 -0.14
C ALA A 170 -4.76 2.50 -0.39
N CYS A 171 -3.73 2.11 -1.14
CA CYS A 171 -2.63 2.96 -1.58
C CYS A 171 -2.40 2.76 -3.09
N MET A 172 -2.26 3.86 -3.82
CA MET A 172 -2.00 3.83 -5.26
C MET A 172 -0.66 4.49 -5.57
N LYS A 173 0.11 3.88 -6.47
CA LYS A 173 1.36 4.43 -6.99
C LYS A 173 1.45 4.21 -8.50
N MET A 174 1.08 5.22 -9.28
CA MET A 174 0.99 5.12 -10.74
C MET A 174 2.03 6.04 -11.42
N TRP A 175 2.81 5.46 -12.33
CA TRP A 175 3.89 6.15 -13.03
C TRP A 175 3.61 6.12 -14.53
N TYR A 176 3.92 7.22 -15.22
CA TYR A 176 3.86 7.31 -16.68
C TYR A 176 2.47 6.99 -17.26
N ILE A 177 1.46 7.78 -16.87
CA ILE A 177 0.13 7.71 -17.49
C ILE A 177 0.23 8.21 -18.94
N LEU A 178 0.34 7.29 -19.90
CA LEU A 178 0.64 7.60 -21.30
C LEU A 178 -0.59 7.59 -22.23
N SER A 179 -1.71 6.93 -21.90
CA SER A 179 -2.78 6.62 -22.88
C SER A 179 -4.10 7.42 -22.73
N VAL A 180 -4.70 7.81 -23.86
CA VAL A 180 -5.94 8.65 -23.94
C VAL A 180 -7.17 7.90 -23.40
N THR A 181 -7.04 6.59 -23.17
CA THR A 181 -8.12 5.67 -22.82
C THR A 181 -8.21 5.32 -21.33
N ASP A 182 -7.30 5.83 -20.49
CA ASP A 182 -7.28 5.55 -19.06
C ASP A 182 -8.28 6.49 -18.34
N ASP A 183 -9.59 6.20 -18.43
CA ASP A 183 -10.57 6.95 -17.63
C ASP A 183 -10.45 6.54 -16.16
N LEU A 184 -9.59 7.27 -15.44
CA LEU A 184 -9.39 7.11 -14.00
C LEU A 184 -10.65 7.37 -13.20
N ASN A 185 -11.64 8.08 -13.76
CA ASN A 185 -12.87 8.39 -13.04
C ASN A 185 -13.67 7.14 -12.72
N ASP A 186 -13.79 6.20 -13.66
CA ASP A 186 -14.49 4.93 -13.44
C ASP A 186 -13.81 4.11 -12.34
N PHE A 187 -12.48 4.09 -12.35
CA PHE A 187 -11.68 3.43 -11.32
C PHE A 187 -11.90 4.07 -9.95
N PHE A 188 -11.72 5.38 -9.80
CA PHE A 188 -11.90 6.07 -8.52
C PHE A 188 -13.35 6.04 -8.04
N SER A 189 -14.33 5.97 -8.95
CA SER A 189 -15.73 5.79 -8.60
C SER A 189 -15.97 4.44 -7.93
N ALA A 190 -15.40 3.35 -8.49
CA ALA A 190 -15.54 1.99 -7.97
C ALA A 190 -14.62 1.69 -6.76
N ALA A 191 -13.49 2.39 -6.63
CA ALA A 191 -12.49 2.14 -5.60
C ALA A 191 -12.96 2.55 -4.18
N PRO A 192 -12.39 1.93 -3.13
CA PRO A 192 -12.49 2.43 -1.76
C PRO A 192 -11.74 3.76 -1.61
N ASP A 193 -11.95 4.44 -0.49
CA ASP A 193 -11.17 5.63 -0.15
C ASP A 193 -9.69 5.27 0.03
N PHE A 194 -8.81 6.11 -0.51
CA PHE A 194 -7.38 5.89 -0.48
C PHE A 194 -6.73 6.58 0.72
N LYS A 195 -5.85 5.87 1.42
CA LYS A 195 -4.95 6.47 2.41
C LYS A 195 -3.83 7.26 1.72
N SER A 196 -3.37 6.81 0.56
CA SER A 196 -2.36 7.57 -0.20
C SER A 196 -2.46 7.34 -1.70
N ILE A 197 -2.25 8.39 -2.48
CA ILE A 197 -2.13 8.32 -3.94
C ILE A 197 -0.85 9.02 -4.38
N SER A 198 0.04 8.30 -5.07
CA SER A 198 1.22 8.86 -5.73
C SER A 198 1.06 8.73 -7.24
N ILE A 199 1.03 9.85 -7.97
CA ILE A 199 0.83 9.88 -9.42
C ILE A 199 1.90 10.73 -10.09
N LYS A 200 2.56 10.16 -11.10
CA LYS A 200 3.44 10.89 -12.00
C LYS A 200 2.84 10.95 -13.40
N THR A 201 2.52 12.16 -13.84
CA THR A 201 1.91 12.43 -15.14
C THR A 201 2.70 13.47 -15.91
N THR A 202 2.78 13.29 -17.22
CA THR A 202 3.40 14.26 -18.15
C THR A 202 2.35 14.94 -19.03
N ARG A 203 1.06 14.83 -18.67
CA ARG A 203 -0.07 15.28 -19.49
C ARG A 203 -0.56 16.66 -19.09
N PRO A 204 -0.93 17.50 -20.07
CA PRO A 204 -1.45 18.84 -19.83
C PRO A 204 -2.99 18.92 -19.62
N ARG A 205 -3.68 17.82 -19.26
CA ARG A 205 -5.17 17.78 -19.17
C ARG A 205 -5.63 17.20 -17.85
N GLU A 206 -6.83 17.62 -17.41
CA GLU A 206 -7.58 17.14 -16.24
C GLU A 206 -7.45 15.61 -16.03
N LEU A 207 -7.12 15.22 -14.79
CA LEU A 207 -6.67 13.88 -14.43
C LEU A 207 -7.90 13.04 -14.10
N VAL A 208 -8.80 13.68 -13.38
CA VAL A 208 -10.05 13.18 -12.83
C VAL A 208 -10.99 14.36 -12.63
N ARG A 209 -12.30 14.10 -12.71
CA ARG A 209 -13.37 15.06 -12.47
C ARG A 209 -13.29 15.67 -11.07
N PRO A 210 -13.76 16.91 -10.84
CA PRO A 210 -13.73 17.58 -9.55
C PRO A 210 -14.38 16.82 -8.39
N ASP A 211 -15.39 15.99 -8.68
CA ASP A 211 -16.11 15.17 -7.72
C ASP A 211 -15.48 13.78 -7.48
N SER A 212 -14.30 13.53 -8.07
CA SER A 212 -13.59 12.26 -7.94
C SER A 212 -13.09 12.00 -6.53
N LYS A 213 -13.21 10.74 -6.08
CA LYS A 213 -12.63 10.26 -4.81
C LYS A 213 -11.10 10.39 -4.74
N PHE A 214 -10.43 10.62 -5.86
CA PHE A 214 -9.01 10.98 -5.87
C PHE A 214 -8.70 12.12 -4.89
N TYR A 215 -9.53 13.16 -4.87
CA TYR A 215 -9.32 14.33 -4.02
C TYR A 215 -9.63 14.07 -2.53
N HIS A 216 -10.27 12.94 -2.22
CA HIS A 216 -10.59 12.54 -0.85
C HIS A 216 -9.47 11.72 -0.19
N ALA A 217 -8.40 11.40 -0.92
CA ALA A 217 -7.29 10.65 -0.36
C ALA A 217 -6.65 11.40 0.82
N GLU A 218 -6.24 10.68 1.86
CA GLU A 218 -5.62 11.32 3.03
C GLU A 218 -4.30 12.01 2.67
N SER A 219 -3.52 11.40 1.78
CA SER A 219 -2.27 11.94 1.27
C SER A 219 -2.17 11.83 -0.24
N ILE A 220 -1.67 12.88 -0.89
CA ILE A 220 -1.31 12.87 -2.31
C ILE A 220 0.15 13.24 -2.52
N ASP A 221 0.79 12.60 -3.50
CA ASP A 221 2.13 12.89 -4.00
C ASP A 221 2.08 12.94 -5.52
N THR A 222 2.24 14.12 -6.11
CA THR A 222 2.09 14.29 -7.55
C THR A 222 3.33 14.87 -8.19
N PHE A 223 3.70 14.32 -9.34
CA PHE A 223 4.70 14.91 -10.23
C PHE A 223 4.03 15.32 -11.55
N GLN A 224 4.24 16.57 -11.95
CA GLN A 224 3.58 17.19 -13.10
C GLN A 224 4.60 17.94 -13.97
N THR A 225 4.67 17.66 -15.27
CA THR A 225 5.61 18.40 -16.15
C THR A 225 5.15 19.84 -16.40
N HIS A 226 3.85 20.08 -16.49
CA HIS A 226 3.27 21.41 -16.40
C HIS A 226 2.16 21.34 -15.36
N ILE A 227 1.96 22.36 -14.52
CA ILE A 227 0.75 22.48 -13.71
C ILE A 227 -0.40 22.73 -14.67
N THR A 228 -0.97 21.65 -15.16
CA THR A 228 -2.27 21.61 -15.81
C THR A 228 -3.34 21.06 -14.88
N PHE A 229 -3.04 21.03 -13.57
CA PHE A 229 -3.94 20.59 -12.51
C PHE A 229 -4.13 21.67 -11.44
N PRO A 230 -4.69 22.84 -11.80
CA PRO A 230 -5.26 23.70 -10.78
C PRO A 230 -6.21 22.92 -9.88
N ASP A 231 -6.91 21.94 -10.42
CA ASP A 231 -7.92 21.13 -9.75
C ASP A 231 -7.45 20.50 -8.42
N ILE A 232 -6.18 20.09 -8.29
CA ILE A 232 -5.66 19.63 -6.99
C ILE A 232 -5.71 20.77 -5.96
N PHE A 233 -5.28 21.96 -6.36
CA PHE A 233 -5.38 23.17 -5.56
C PHE A 233 -6.81 23.71 -5.39
N HIS A 234 -7.83 23.09 -6.00
CA HIS A 234 -9.22 23.52 -5.83
C HIS A 234 -10.06 22.50 -5.10
N HIS A 235 -9.79 21.20 -5.28
CA HIS A 235 -10.68 20.13 -4.87
C HIS A 235 -10.12 19.22 -3.79
N PHE A 236 -8.81 19.25 -3.52
CA PHE A 236 -8.21 18.37 -2.52
C PHE A 236 -8.81 18.56 -1.12
N GLN A 237 -9.16 17.45 -0.45
CA GLN A 237 -9.79 17.44 0.87
C GLN A 237 -9.02 16.62 1.90
N GLY A 238 -7.82 16.15 1.55
CA GLY A 238 -6.98 15.35 2.44
C GLY A 238 -6.15 16.18 3.41
N LYS A 239 -5.20 15.49 4.04
CA LYS A 239 -4.33 16.05 5.08
C LYS A 239 -2.97 16.45 4.59
N ARG A 240 -2.43 15.75 3.59
CA ARG A 240 -1.04 15.90 3.16
C ARG A 240 -0.95 15.98 1.64
N ALA A 241 -0.35 17.04 1.13
CA ALA A 241 -0.11 17.21 -0.29
C ALA A 241 1.36 17.47 -0.57
N PHE A 242 1.96 16.61 -1.40
CA PHE A 242 3.29 16.77 -1.96
C PHE A 242 3.12 16.98 -3.47
N ILE A 243 3.58 18.12 -3.97
CA ILE A 243 3.39 18.52 -5.36
C ILE A 243 4.76 18.90 -5.92
N THR A 244 5.20 18.15 -6.90
CA THR A 244 6.41 18.43 -7.67
C THR A 244 6.01 18.82 -9.09
N CYS A 245 6.52 19.93 -9.60
CA CYS A 245 6.21 20.35 -10.97
C CYS A 245 7.44 20.93 -11.70
N MET A 246 7.48 20.82 -13.04
CA MET A 246 8.52 21.50 -13.83
C MET A 246 8.14 22.96 -14.08
N ASP A 247 7.04 23.17 -14.81
CA ASP A 247 6.46 24.51 -15.03
C ASP A 247 5.19 24.69 -14.21
N CYS A 248 5.13 25.77 -13.44
CA CYS A 248 4.12 25.95 -12.41
C CYS A 248 3.59 27.38 -12.41
N GLU A 249 2.30 27.56 -12.68
CA GLU A 249 1.67 28.89 -12.58
C GLU A 249 1.50 29.27 -11.11
N MET A 250 2.36 30.16 -10.62
CA MET A 250 2.46 30.52 -9.19
C MET A 250 1.16 31.08 -8.62
N PHE A 251 0.29 31.68 -9.43
CA PHE A 251 -0.98 32.22 -8.94
C PHE A 251 -1.88 31.14 -8.32
N HIS A 252 -1.86 29.91 -8.85
CA HIS A 252 -2.64 28.80 -8.28
C HIS A 252 -2.12 28.41 -6.90
N LEU A 253 -0.80 28.42 -6.71
CA LEU A 253 -0.18 28.19 -5.40
C LEU A 253 -0.50 29.31 -4.41
N ILE A 254 -0.41 30.57 -4.86
CA ILE A 254 -0.71 31.74 -4.04
C ILE A 254 -2.18 31.73 -3.60
N ASP A 255 -3.12 31.47 -4.52
CA ASP A 255 -4.55 31.34 -4.21
C ASP A 255 -4.80 30.22 -3.20
N PHE A 256 -4.22 29.03 -3.45
CA PHE A 256 -4.32 27.89 -2.54
C PHE A 256 -3.90 28.24 -1.11
N VAL A 257 -2.70 28.83 -0.97
CA VAL A 257 -2.14 29.18 0.34
C VAL A 257 -2.99 30.25 1.01
N ASN A 258 -3.48 31.24 0.26
CA ASN A 258 -4.31 32.30 0.83
C ASN A 258 -5.67 31.78 1.31
N ARG A 259 -6.32 30.87 0.57
CA ARG A 259 -7.58 30.21 0.97
C ARG A 259 -7.39 29.27 2.15
N TRP A 260 -6.24 28.58 2.23
CA TRP A 260 -5.91 27.76 3.40
C TRP A 260 -5.66 28.62 4.64
N LYS A 261 -4.85 29.67 4.50
CA LYS A 261 -4.51 30.62 5.57
C LYS A 261 -5.73 31.38 6.09
N SER A 262 -6.68 31.73 5.23
CA SER A 262 -7.93 32.40 5.61
C SER A 262 -8.94 31.43 6.26
N GLY A 263 -8.74 30.12 6.13
CA GLY A 263 -9.68 29.10 6.58
C GLY A 263 -10.88 28.88 5.64
N GLU A 264 -10.88 29.52 4.47
CA GLU A 264 -11.94 29.39 3.46
C GLU A 264 -11.97 27.99 2.84
N ALA A 265 -10.80 27.37 2.65
CA ALA A 265 -10.67 26.02 2.10
C ALA A 265 -9.59 25.20 2.82
N PHE A 266 -9.52 23.91 2.50
CA PHE A 266 -8.45 22.99 2.96
C PHE A 266 -8.36 22.85 4.48
N GLN A 267 -9.49 22.84 5.19
CA GLN A 267 -9.54 22.82 6.65
C GLN A 267 -8.92 21.56 7.27
N LYS A 268 -8.83 20.47 6.51
CA LYS A 268 -8.19 19.21 6.93
C LYS A 268 -6.70 19.17 6.63
N LEU A 269 -6.17 20.12 5.85
CA LEU A 269 -4.78 20.09 5.42
C LEU A 269 -3.86 20.40 6.59
N GLU A 270 -2.93 19.48 6.84
CA GLU A 270 -1.91 19.54 7.89
C GLU A 270 -0.53 19.84 7.30
N LEU A 271 -0.28 19.44 6.05
CA LEU A 271 1.02 19.59 5.39
C LEU A 271 0.87 19.83 3.88
N LEU A 272 1.56 20.87 3.40
CA LEU A 272 1.81 21.13 1.99
C LEU A 272 3.32 21.19 1.75
N SER A 273 3.79 20.46 0.73
CA SER A 273 5.15 20.57 0.21
C SER A 273 5.07 20.80 -1.30
N VAL A 274 5.70 21.86 -1.78
CA VAL A 274 5.76 22.18 -3.21
C VAL A 274 7.21 22.30 -3.65
N GLU A 275 7.57 21.58 -4.70
CA GLU A 275 8.88 21.60 -5.32
C GLU A 275 8.74 21.96 -6.80
N VAL A 276 9.49 22.96 -7.27
CA VAL A 276 9.48 23.42 -8.66
C VAL A 276 10.87 23.27 -9.24
N TYR A 277 11.02 22.52 -10.32
CA TYR A 277 12.33 22.21 -10.91
C TYR A 277 13.04 23.45 -11.45
N ASP A 278 12.31 24.32 -12.14
CA ASP A 278 12.88 25.54 -12.71
C ASP A 278 13.05 26.67 -11.67
N GLY A 279 12.77 26.34 -10.40
CA GLY A 279 12.83 27.25 -9.27
C GLY A 279 11.51 27.97 -9.02
N ILE A 280 11.32 28.37 -7.76
CA ILE A 280 10.22 29.24 -7.37
C ILE A 280 10.76 30.66 -7.34
N PRO A 281 10.09 31.66 -7.95
CA PRO A 281 10.36 33.07 -7.67
C PRO A 281 9.99 33.37 -6.21
N GLN A 282 10.89 32.99 -5.31
CA GLN A 282 10.62 32.81 -3.88
C GLN A 282 10.19 34.11 -3.22
N GLU A 283 10.82 35.24 -3.57
CA GLU A 283 10.45 36.54 -3.00
C GLU A 283 9.03 36.96 -3.37
N GLU A 284 8.63 36.80 -4.64
CA GLU A 284 7.29 37.14 -5.12
C GLU A 284 6.24 36.29 -4.41
N VAL A 285 6.40 34.97 -4.44
CA VAL A 285 5.44 34.05 -3.80
C VAL A 285 5.36 34.30 -2.29
N LEU A 286 6.48 34.50 -1.60
CA LEU A 286 6.48 34.77 -0.16
C LEU A 286 5.82 36.12 0.17
N ASN A 287 6.03 37.14 -0.66
CA ASN A 287 5.39 38.45 -0.48
C ASN A 287 3.87 38.35 -0.68
N ASP A 288 3.42 37.65 -1.73
CA ASP A 288 2.00 37.54 -2.09
C ASP A 288 1.20 36.68 -1.10
N ILE A 289 1.82 35.66 -0.50
CA ILE A 289 1.20 34.90 0.60
C ILE A 289 1.34 35.62 1.95
N GLY A 290 2.05 36.74 2.01
CA GLY A 290 2.32 37.49 3.24
C GLY A 290 3.14 36.69 4.26
N ALA A 291 4.09 35.89 3.80
CA ALA A 291 4.96 35.11 4.66
C ALA A 291 5.85 36.03 5.51
N LYS A 292 6.02 35.68 6.79
CA LYS A 292 6.89 36.42 7.71
C LYS A 292 8.26 35.77 7.74
N HIS A 293 9.29 36.57 7.56
CA HIS A 293 10.67 36.11 7.72
C HIS A 293 10.96 35.78 9.20
N ILE A 294 11.47 34.57 9.44
CA ILE A 294 11.96 34.15 10.75
C ILE A 294 13.48 34.21 10.70
N VAL A 295 14.07 35.09 11.51
CA VAL A 295 15.52 35.25 11.61
C VAL A 295 16.13 33.93 12.10
N ALA A 296 17.28 33.52 11.56
CA ALA A 296 17.93 32.25 11.87
C ALA A 296 18.18 31.99 13.38
N SER A 297 18.21 33.04 14.20
CA SER A 297 18.35 32.96 15.66
C SER A 297 17.05 32.64 16.40
N LYS A 298 15.90 32.60 15.71
CA LYS A 298 14.58 32.32 16.31
C LYS A 298 14.09 30.94 15.91
N THR A 299 13.59 30.19 16.88
CA THR A 299 12.91 28.92 16.62
C THR A 299 11.58 29.20 15.90
N PRO A 300 11.33 28.59 14.72
CA PRO A 300 10.05 28.74 14.06
C PRO A 300 8.90 28.18 14.90
N PRO A 301 7.68 28.72 14.76
CA PRO A 301 6.49 28.06 15.30
C PRO A 301 6.44 26.63 14.76
N THR A 302 6.58 25.65 15.65
CA THR A 302 6.61 24.24 15.26
C THR A 302 5.21 23.69 15.40
N HIS A 303 4.60 23.26 14.29
CA HIS A 303 3.38 22.46 14.37
C HIS A 303 3.77 21.05 14.82
N ALA A 304 3.36 20.67 16.04
CA ALA A 304 3.55 19.30 16.51
C ALA A 304 2.52 18.41 15.81
N VAL A 305 2.91 17.80 14.70
CA VAL A 305 2.13 16.70 14.11
C VAL A 305 2.19 15.53 15.10
N PRO A 306 1.08 14.85 15.43
CA PRO A 306 1.12 13.64 16.24
C PRO A 306 2.14 12.67 15.64
N LYS A 307 3.11 12.22 16.44
CA LYS A 307 4.04 11.16 16.01
C LYS A 307 3.20 9.92 15.72
N MET A 308 3.33 9.40 14.49
CA MET A 308 2.86 8.06 14.13
C MET A 308 3.55 7.01 14.99
#